data_AF-A0A2X1QWI2-F1
#
_entry.id   AF-A0A2X1QWI2-F1
#
_cell.length_a   1.000
_cell.length_b   1.000
_cell.length_c   1.000
_cell.angle_alpha   90.00
_cell.angle_beta   90.00
_cell.angle_gamma   90.00
#
_symmetry.space_group_name_H-M   'P 1'
#
loop_
_entity.id
_entity.type
_entity.pdbx_description
1 polymer ?
#
loop_
_entity_poly.entity_id
_entity_poly.type
_entity_poly.pdbx_seq_one_letter_code
_entity_poly.pdbx_strand_id
1 'polypeptide(L)'
;MFGLINISLMANDPRLPRKERGTCNATTRRGTPCQAPPVWDKNKDKPVNGRCKLHGGKSTGPKTEAGREAIRESNRRRAKERQASSGE
;
A
#
# COMPACT_ATOMS: atom_id res chain seq x y z
N MET A 1 -3.28 -27.75 -33.03
CA MET A 1 -4.35 -26.75 -33.16
C MET A 1 -5.54 -27.18 -32.30
N PHE A 2 -5.48 -26.94 -31.00
CA PHE A 2 -6.66 -27.05 -30.15
C PHE A 2 -6.70 -25.78 -29.31
N GLY A 3 -7.50 -24.83 -29.80
CA GLY A 3 -7.77 -23.58 -29.13
C GLY A 3 -8.39 -23.86 -27.78
N LEU A 4 -7.72 -23.42 -26.72
CA LEU A 4 -8.37 -23.17 -25.45
C LEU A 4 -9.19 -21.90 -25.65
N ILE A 5 -10.43 -22.13 -26.08
CA ILE A 5 -11.49 -21.13 -26.13
C ILE A 5 -11.52 -20.46 -24.76
N ASN A 6 -11.38 -19.14 -24.78
CA ASN A 6 -11.32 -18.28 -23.61
C ASN A 6 -12.73 -18.19 -23.00
N ILE A 7 -13.14 -19.24 -22.28
CA ILE A 7 -14.43 -19.32 -21.59
C ILE A 7 -14.32 -18.53 -20.28
N SER A 8 -14.29 -17.20 -20.34
CA SER A 8 -14.62 -16.39 -19.16
C SER A 8 -14.89 -14.93 -19.52
N LEU A 9 -15.75 -14.67 -20.51
CA LEU A 9 -16.29 -13.32 -20.65
C LEU A 9 -17.39 -13.02 -19.61
N MET A 10 -17.89 -14.05 -18.89
CA MET A 10 -19.08 -13.95 -18.03
C MET A 10 -18.94 -14.58 -16.63
N ALA A 11 -17.79 -15.17 -16.28
CA ALA A 11 -17.56 -15.57 -14.89
C ALA A 11 -17.05 -14.33 -14.14
N ASN A 12 -17.79 -13.89 -13.12
CA ASN A 12 -17.25 -12.93 -12.16
C ASN A 12 -15.89 -13.47 -11.69
N ASP A 13 -14.80 -12.77 -11.99
CA ASP A 13 -13.46 -13.19 -11.57
C ASP A 13 -13.48 -13.53 -10.07
N PRO A 14 -13.00 -14.72 -9.67
CA PRO A 14 -13.03 -15.11 -8.28
C PRO A 14 -12.17 -14.12 -7.48
N ARG A 15 -12.73 -13.58 -6.40
CA ARG A 15 -12.00 -12.67 -5.50
C ARG A 15 -10.67 -13.29 -5.09
N LEU A 16 -9.62 -12.49 -5.06
CA LEU A 16 -8.27 -12.90 -4.70
C LEU A 16 -8.28 -13.60 -3.34
N PRO A 17 -7.85 -14.87 -3.29
CA PRO A 17 -7.78 -15.65 -2.06
C PRO A 17 -6.95 -14.93 -0.98
N ARG A 18 -7.34 -15.05 0.29
CA ARG A 18 -6.63 -14.36 1.40
C ARG A 18 -5.13 -14.65 1.44
N LYS A 19 -4.72 -15.87 1.08
CA LYS A 19 -3.33 -16.32 1.01
C LYS A 19 -2.49 -15.56 -0.04
N GLU A 20 -3.12 -15.01 -1.07
CA GLU A 20 -2.48 -14.32 -2.19
C GLU A 20 -2.46 -12.78 -2.01
N ARG A 21 -3.06 -12.25 -0.93
CA ARG A 21 -3.19 -10.79 -0.70
C ARG A 21 -1.91 -10.08 -0.24
N GLY A 22 -0.81 -10.82 -0.08
CA GLY A 22 0.48 -10.29 0.37
C GLY A 22 0.50 -9.83 1.84
N THR A 23 1.56 -9.11 2.19
CA THR A 23 1.86 -8.65 3.55
C THR A 23 2.20 -7.16 3.59
N CYS A 24 2.10 -6.56 4.78
CA CYS A 24 2.30 -5.13 5.00
C CYS A 24 3.71 -4.63 4.68
N ASN A 25 4.75 -5.41 4.98
CA ASN A 25 6.17 -5.08 4.77
C ASN A 25 6.65 -3.74 5.35
N ALA A 26 5.96 -3.19 6.35
CA ALA A 26 6.45 -2.02 7.09
C ALA A 26 7.52 -2.47 8.08
N THR A 27 8.57 -1.67 8.27
CA THR A 27 9.58 -1.96 9.29
C THR A 27 8.94 -1.87 10.67
N THR A 28 8.94 -2.98 11.39
CA THR A 28 8.43 -3.03 12.76
C THR A 28 9.41 -2.37 13.73
N ARG A 29 8.98 -2.16 14.98
CA ARG A 29 9.86 -1.66 16.05
C ARG A 29 11.11 -2.53 16.27
N ARG A 30 11.07 -3.82 15.90
CA ARG A 30 12.20 -4.77 15.98
C ARG A 30 13.13 -4.71 14.76
N GLY A 31 12.88 -3.82 13.79
CA GLY A 31 13.66 -3.72 12.57
C GLY A 31 13.29 -4.73 11.48
N THR A 32 12.37 -5.67 11.73
CA THR A 32 11.97 -6.69 10.74
C THR A 32 10.74 -6.27 9.93
N PRO A 33 10.52 -6.83 8.71
CA PRO A 33 9.32 -6.55 7.91
C PRO A 33 8.03 -7.09 8.55
N CYS A 34 6.97 -6.27 8.55
CA CYS A 34 5.67 -6.64 9.07
C CYS A 34 4.96 -7.69 8.18
N GLN A 35 4.63 -8.84 8.79
CA GLN A 35 3.94 -9.96 8.13
C GLN A 35 2.40 -9.87 8.18
N ALA A 36 1.83 -8.84 8.84
CA ALA A 36 0.39 -8.70 8.95
C ALA A 36 -0.24 -8.44 7.56
N PRO A 37 -1.47 -8.93 7.30
CA PRO A 37 -2.14 -8.68 6.04
C PRO A 37 -2.46 -7.18 5.88
N PRO A 38 -2.46 -6.67 4.64
CA PRO A 38 -2.88 -5.30 4.36
C PRO A 38 -4.37 -5.13 4.63
N VAL A 39 -4.81 -3.89 4.85
CA VAL A 39 -6.24 -3.56 4.82
C VAL A 39 -6.76 -3.78 3.40
N TRP A 40 -7.83 -4.59 3.27
CA TRP A 40 -8.39 -5.02 2.00
C TRP A 40 -9.71 -4.32 1.69
N ASP A 41 -9.82 -3.75 0.49
CA ASP A 41 -11.09 -3.28 -0.07
C ASP A 41 -11.81 -4.48 -0.71
N LYS A 42 -12.92 -4.91 -0.11
CA LYS A 42 -13.69 -6.08 -0.58
C LYS A 42 -14.46 -5.82 -1.87
N ASN A 43 -14.74 -4.56 -2.18
CA ASN A 43 -15.50 -4.16 -3.36
C ASN A 43 -14.59 -4.05 -4.57
N LYS A 44 -13.39 -3.45 -4.38
CA LYS A 44 -12.36 -3.33 -5.43
C LYS A 44 -11.42 -4.52 -5.51
N ASP A 45 -11.58 -5.47 -4.59
CA ASP A 45 -10.76 -6.65 -4.40
C ASP A 45 -9.24 -6.39 -4.51
N LYS A 46 -8.78 -5.39 -3.76
CA LYS A 46 -7.38 -4.95 -3.77
C LYS A 46 -6.97 -4.35 -2.42
N PRO A 47 -5.66 -4.24 -2.10
CA PRO A 47 -5.25 -3.58 -0.87
C PRO A 47 -5.56 -2.08 -0.96
N VAL A 48 -5.94 -1.46 0.17
CA VAL A 48 -6.24 -0.01 0.21
C VAL A 48 -4.99 0.82 -0.10
N ASN A 49 -3.88 0.50 0.57
CA ASN A 49 -2.59 1.16 0.37
C ASN A 49 -1.39 0.22 0.63
N GLY A 50 -1.63 -1.10 0.70
CA GLY A 50 -0.62 -2.12 0.97
C GLY A 50 -0.16 -2.24 2.43
N ARG A 51 -0.67 -1.42 3.37
CA ARG A 51 -0.28 -1.50 4.80
C ARG A 51 -1.37 -2.13 5.67
N CYS A 52 -0.96 -2.72 6.80
CA CYS A 52 -1.90 -3.27 7.79
C CYS A 52 -2.50 -2.17 8.66
N LYS A 53 -3.52 -2.52 9.45
CA LYS A 53 -4.23 -1.58 10.35
C LYS A 53 -3.30 -0.84 11.33
N LEU A 54 -2.16 -1.42 11.69
CA LEU A 54 -1.21 -0.87 12.66
C LEU A 54 -0.14 0.02 12.00
N HIS A 55 0.11 -0.13 10.70
CA HIS A 55 1.14 0.60 9.97
C HIS A 55 0.54 1.54 8.91
N GLY A 56 -0.62 2.14 9.21
CA GLY A 56 -1.24 3.15 8.35
C GLY A 56 -2.21 2.61 7.29
N GLY A 57 -2.57 1.33 7.32
CA GLY A 57 -3.51 0.72 6.38
C GLY A 57 -4.91 1.34 6.37
N LYS A 58 -5.30 2.01 7.46
CA LYS A 58 -6.56 2.76 7.58
C LYS A 58 -6.41 4.25 7.25
N SER A 59 -5.19 4.73 7.01
CA SER A 59 -4.97 6.14 6.67
C SER A 59 -5.48 6.42 5.27
N THR A 60 -6.34 7.44 5.14
CA THR A 60 -6.87 7.89 3.84
C THR A 60 -6.01 8.98 3.20
N GLY A 61 -4.92 9.40 3.85
CA GLY A 61 -4.14 10.57 3.45
C GLY A 61 -4.93 11.89 3.53
N PRO A 62 -4.29 13.02 3.17
CA PRO A 62 -4.94 14.32 3.08
C PRO A 62 -5.90 14.37 1.88
N LYS A 63 -7.13 14.83 2.12
CA LYS A 63 -8.17 14.95 1.08
C LYS A 63 -8.21 16.32 0.40
N THR A 64 -7.57 17.33 0.99
CA THR A 64 -7.55 18.71 0.50
C THR A 64 -6.19 19.05 -0.10
N GLU A 65 -6.15 20.05 -1.00
CA GLU A 65 -4.88 20.48 -1.59
C GLU A 65 -3.95 21.11 -0.56
N ALA A 66 -4.47 21.94 0.35
CA ALA A 66 -3.71 22.49 1.47
C ALA A 66 -3.08 21.38 2.34
N GLY A 67 -3.83 20.31 2.62
CA GLY A 67 -3.32 19.18 3.38
C GLY A 67 -2.23 18.39 2.63
N ARG A 68 -2.34 18.30 1.31
CA ARG A 68 -1.28 17.68 0.48
C ARG A 68 -0.03 18.55 0.49
N GLU A 69 -0.15 19.86 0.34
CA GLU A 69 1.00 20.76 0.33
C GLU A 69 1.72 20.76 1.68
N ALA A 70 1.00 20.75 2.80
CA ALA A 70 1.60 20.63 4.14
C ALA A 70 2.45 19.35 4.29
N ILE A 71 2.00 18.21 3.74
CA ILE A 71 2.80 16.99 3.72
C ILE A 71 4.01 17.12 2.78
N ARG A 72 3.83 17.71 1.59
CA ARG A 72 4.94 17.92 0.63
C ARG A 72 6.03 18.78 1.25
N GLU A 73 5.67 19.88 1.89
CA GLU A 73 6.59 20.78 2.57
C GLU A 73 7.34 20.07 3.70
N SER A 74 6.63 19.34 4.56
CA SER A 74 7.23 18.53 5.63
C SER A 74 8.25 17.52 5.09
N ASN A 75 7.93 16.85 3.97
CA ASN A 75 8.85 15.93 3.30
C ASN A 75 10.07 16.65 2.71
N ARG A 76 9.89 17.80 2.05
CA ARG A 76 10.98 18.62 1.51
C ARG A 76 11.96 19.04 2.62
N ARG A 77 11.43 19.47 3.77
CA ARG A 77 12.24 19.85 4.94
C ARG A 77 13.09 18.67 5.44
N ARG A 78 12.47 17.50 5.67
CA ARG A 78 13.18 16.28 6.11
C ARG A 78 14.24 15.81 5.11
N ALA A 79 14.00 15.97 3.81
CA ALA A 79 14.97 15.61 2.78
C ALA A 79 16.22 16.50 2.85
N LYS A 80 16.05 17.83 3.03
CA LYS A 80 17.16 18.77 3.22
C LYS A 80 17.97 18.43 4.48
N GLU A 81 17.30 18.13 5.59
CA GLU A 81 17.95 17.72 6.85
C GLU A 81 18.85 16.48 6.66
N ARG A 82 18.36 15.46 5.93
CA ARG A 82 19.13 14.26 5.61
C ARG A 82 20.34 14.54 4.71
N GLN A 83 20.19 15.44 3.74
CA GLN A 83 21.30 15.82 2.85
C GLN A 83 22.40 16.53 3.64
N ALA A 84 22.04 17.43 4.55
CA ALA A 84 23.01 18.09 5.42
C ALA A 84 23.75 17.11 6.34
N SER A 85 23.05 16.11 6.90
CA SER A 85 23.66 15.12 7.80
C SER A 85 24.46 14.01 7.11
N SER A 86 24.47 13.94 5.77
CA SER A 86 25.20 12.91 5.01
C SER A 86 26.50 13.45 4.39
N GLY A 87 26.80 14.74 4.62
CA GLY A 87 28.01 15.42 4.14
C GLY A 87 29.12 15.54 5.18
N GLU A 88 29.00 14.84 6.32
CA GLU A 88 30.01 14.72 7.38
C GLU A 88 30.65 13.32 7.38
#